data_AF-A0A4R3Z9Z3-F1
#
_entry.id   AF-A0A4R3Z9Z3-F1
#
_cell.length_a   1.000
_cell.length_b   1.000
_cell.length_c   1.000
_cell.angle_alpha   90.00
_cell.angle_beta   90.00
_cell.angle_gamma   90.00
#
_symmetry.space_group_name_H-M   'P 1'
#
loop_
_entity.id
_entity.type
_entity.pdbx_description
1 polymer ?
#
loop_
_entity_poly.entity_id
_entity_poly.type
_entity_poly.pdbx_seq_one_letter_code
_entity_poly.pdbx_strand_id
1 'polypeptide(L)'
;MNNQKGFTLVEIIVTVVILAILMAVAVPVSMSYFDDVHEKRIINEAQSVFHVAESGSRSNRASLNGTYHSSSGTYYEVNNDILQSYVSKANGSGTIKDLRFENDKISYFRYKYDETTYVLYTKESNEFVIETNPDLSTIAEIIMTSEEPMSQIKDYFNTKAVGSVADSEAPSKEATGGKLHGIGSAISRWLNDSGINSDYFSWKIIFEKKETDNRMCEHKFRYVYAMYICNEKITKAMVGKELEVCVYKFYADGCVYNLDDSFGSTIKCKVIMQTTQGYTYPILQIP
;
A
#
# COMPACT_ATOMS: atom_id res chain seq x y z
N MET A 1 -65.55 14.99 -20.25
CA MET A 1 -64.49 16.01 -20.11
C MET A 1 -63.42 15.45 -19.18
N ASN A 2 -62.16 15.68 -19.54
CA ASN A 2 -61.02 14.81 -19.28
C ASN A 2 -60.59 14.71 -17.80
N ASN A 3 -60.38 13.47 -17.33
CA ASN A 3 -59.67 13.18 -16.10
C ASN A 3 -58.17 13.38 -16.30
N GLN A 4 -57.62 14.48 -15.79
CA GLN A 4 -56.17 14.58 -15.55
C GLN A 4 -55.93 14.30 -14.07
N LYS A 5 -55.55 13.06 -13.74
CA LYS A 5 -55.01 12.72 -12.43
C LYS A 5 -53.57 13.24 -12.40
N GLY A 6 -53.38 14.41 -11.80
CA GLY A 6 -52.04 14.88 -11.43
C GLY A 6 -51.47 14.01 -10.33
N PHE A 7 -50.16 13.75 -10.39
CA PHE A 7 -49.43 13.11 -9.30
C PHE A 7 -49.54 13.94 -8.03
N THR A 8 -49.70 13.27 -6.90
CA THR A 8 -49.74 13.94 -5.60
C THR A 8 -48.35 14.43 -5.21
N LEU A 9 -48.27 15.56 -4.52
CA LEU A 9 -46.99 16.15 -4.06
C LEU A 9 -46.16 15.13 -3.26
N VAL A 10 -46.84 14.25 -2.53
CA VAL A 10 -46.24 13.18 -1.72
C VAL A 10 -45.53 12.15 -2.58
N GLU A 11 -46.11 11.73 -3.72
CA GLU A 11 -45.48 10.75 -4.62
C GLU A 11 -44.17 11.27 -5.22
N ILE A 12 -44.11 12.56 -5.56
CA ILE A 12 -42.91 13.17 -6.14
C ILE A 12 -41.81 13.30 -5.07
N ILE A 13 -42.15 13.69 -3.84
CA ILE A 13 -41.15 13.86 -2.78
C ILE A 13 -40.54 12.51 -2.39
N VAL A 14 -41.36 11.46 -2.26
CA VAL A 14 -40.85 10.12 -1.91
C VAL A 14 -39.89 9.60 -2.98
N THR A 15 -40.23 9.77 -4.27
CA THR A 15 -39.37 9.31 -5.36
C THR A 15 -38.07 10.09 -5.49
N VAL A 16 -38.09 11.42 -5.34
CA VAL A 16 -36.86 12.24 -5.36
C VAL A 16 -35.95 11.91 -4.18
N VAL A 17 -36.51 11.64 -3.00
CA VAL A 17 -35.72 11.22 -1.82
C VAL A 17 -35.06 9.86 -2.06
N ILE A 18 -35.76 8.89 -2.65
CA ILE A 18 -35.16 7.59 -2.98
C ILE A 18 -34.06 7.75 -4.04
N LEU A 19 -34.27 8.55 -5.08
CA LEU A 19 -33.26 8.78 -6.13
C LEU A 19 -32.02 9.51 -5.60
N ALA A 20 -32.19 10.45 -4.66
CA ALA A 20 -31.07 11.13 -4.01
C ALA A 20 -30.24 10.17 -3.14
N ILE A 21 -30.90 9.24 -2.43
CA ILE A 21 -30.21 8.18 -1.68
C ILE A 21 -29.45 7.26 -2.65
N LEU A 22 -30.03 6.87 -3.79
CA LEU A 22 -29.36 6.03 -4.78
C LEU A 22 -28.15 6.74 -5.43
N MET A 23 -28.25 8.02 -5.78
CA MET A 23 -27.12 8.79 -6.33
C MET A 23 -25.99 9.01 -5.31
N ALA A 24 -26.30 9.09 -4.01
CA ALA A 24 -25.31 9.22 -2.95
C ALA A 24 -24.51 7.93 -2.71
N VAL A 25 -25.05 6.76 -3.08
CA VAL A 25 -24.38 5.46 -2.96
C VAL A 25 -23.66 5.05 -4.27
N ALA A 26 -23.97 5.69 -5.41
CA ALA A 26 -23.58 5.18 -6.74
C ALA A 26 -22.20 5.61 -7.30
N VAL A 27 -21.30 6.26 -6.55
CA VAL A 27 -19.90 6.54 -6.99
C VAL A 27 -18.98 6.63 -5.75
N PRO A 28 -17.73 6.09 -5.69
CA PRO A 28 -16.82 5.71 -6.80
C PRO A 28 -16.11 4.34 -6.67
N VAL A 29 -15.73 3.72 -7.80
CA VAL A 29 -14.39 3.10 -7.92
C VAL A 29 -13.79 3.50 -9.26
N SER A 30 -12.95 4.52 -9.19
CA SER A 30 -12.04 4.91 -10.25
C SER A 30 -11.03 3.80 -10.55
N MET A 31 -10.87 3.48 -11.85
CA MET A 31 -9.60 3.28 -12.58
C MET A 31 -8.51 2.39 -11.92
N SER A 32 -7.94 1.33 -12.52
CA SER A 32 -7.66 1.04 -13.93
C SER A 32 -7.24 -0.43 -14.16
N TYR A 33 -7.74 -1.02 -15.25
CA TYR A 33 -7.13 -2.09 -16.09
C TYR A 33 -6.40 -3.26 -15.42
N PHE A 34 -7.19 -4.22 -14.95
CA PHE A 34 -6.96 -5.63 -15.27
C PHE A 34 -8.09 -6.09 -16.20
N ASP A 35 -7.90 -7.15 -17.01
CA ASP A 35 -9.04 -7.76 -17.69
C ASP A 35 -10.09 -8.12 -16.61
N ASP A 36 -11.34 -7.67 -16.79
CA ASP A 36 -12.49 -7.95 -15.92
C ASP A 36 -12.53 -9.42 -15.42
N VAL A 37 -12.10 -10.35 -16.28
CA VAL A 37 -12.04 -11.79 -16.02
C VAL A 37 -11.01 -12.14 -14.93
N HIS A 38 -9.86 -11.46 -14.92
CA HIS A 38 -8.78 -11.70 -13.97
C HIS A 38 -9.12 -11.17 -12.58
N GLU A 39 -9.65 -9.94 -12.47
CA GLU A 39 -10.15 -9.40 -11.20
C GLU A 39 -11.27 -10.25 -10.64
N LYS A 40 -12.25 -10.62 -11.48
CA LYS A 40 -13.33 -11.53 -11.07
C LYS A 40 -12.78 -12.85 -10.55
N ARG A 41 -11.73 -13.40 -11.17
CA ARG A 41 -11.09 -14.63 -10.70
C ARG A 41 -10.44 -14.44 -9.32
N ILE A 42 -9.68 -13.36 -9.12
CA ILE A 42 -9.03 -13.03 -7.84
C ILE A 42 -10.06 -12.84 -6.73
N ILE A 43 -11.09 -12.03 -7.00
CA ILE A 43 -12.18 -11.75 -6.05
C ILE A 43 -12.97 -13.03 -5.76
N ASN A 44 -13.32 -13.83 -6.77
CA ASN A 44 -14.05 -15.08 -6.58
C ASN A 44 -13.27 -16.08 -5.71
N GLU A 45 -11.96 -16.18 -5.91
CA GLU A 45 -11.11 -17.02 -5.06
C GLU A 45 -11.10 -16.51 -3.61
N ALA A 46 -10.86 -15.22 -3.40
CA ALA A 46 -10.88 -14.61 -2.08
C ALA A 46 -12.24 -14.75 -1.38
N GLN A 47 -13.35 -14.61 -2.13
CA GLN A 47 -14.71 -14.84 -1.64
C GLN A 47 -14.95 -16.30 -1.24
N SER A 48 -14.47 -17.27 -2.04
CA SER A 48 -14.55 -18.69 -1.70
C SER A 48 -13.83 -18.98 -0.39
N VAL A 49 -12.60 -18.48 -0.24
CA VAL A 49 -11.79 -18.60 0.99
C VAL A 49 -12.51 -17.95 2.18
N PHE A 50 -13.07 -16.75 1.99
CA PHE A 50 -13.84 -16.04 3.02
C PHE A 50 -15.02 -16.87 3.53
N HIS A 51 -15.83 -17.45 2.64
CA HIS A 51 -17.02 -18.23 3.03
C HIS A 51 -16.64 -19.55 3.72
N VAL A 52 -15.54 -20.17 3.29
CA VAL A 52 -14.99 -21.35 3.96
C VAL A 52 -14.45 -21.00 5.35
N ALA A 53 -13.80 -19.85 5.52
CA ALA A 53 -13.34 -19.38 6.83
C ALA A 53 -14.51 -19.04 7.75
N GLU A 54 -15.56 -18.39 7.23
CA GLU A 54 -16.77 -18.06 8.00
C GLU A 54 -17.50 -19.33 8.47
N SER A 55 -17.65 -20.33 7.61
CA SER A 55 -18.28 -21.61 7.98
C SER A 55 -17.37 -22.49 8.85
N GLY A 56 -16.07 -22.51 8.58
CA GLY A 56 -15.09 -23.32 9.28
C GLY A 56 -14.73 -22.81 10.67
N SER A 57 -14.80 -21.49 10.91
CA SER A 57 -14.64 -20.92 12.24
C SER A 57 -15.73 -21.40 13.19
N ARG A 58 -16.99 -21.45 12.72
CA ARG A 58 -18.13 -21.99 13.49
C ARG A 58 -17.93 -23.44 13.91
N SER A 59 -17.36 -24.28 13.03
CA SER A 59 -17.13 -25.70 13.32
C SER A 59 -15.90 -25.96 14.19
N ASN A 60 -14.79 -25.26 13.97
CA ASN A 60 -13.60 -25.32 14.82
C ASN A 60 -13.89 -24.82 16.24
N ARG A 61 -14.78 -23.84 16.39
CA ARG A 61 -15.26 -23.38 17.71
C ARG A 61 -16.10 -24.44 18.43
N ALA A 62 -16.89 -25.23 17.70
CA ALA A 62 -17.69 -26.31 18.29
C ALA A 62 -16.85 -27.51 18.74
N SER A 63 -15.67 -27.73 18.14
CA SER A 63 -14.77 -28.84 18.50
C SER A 63 -13.80 -28.52 19.64
N LEU A 64 -13.60 -27.24 19.97
CA LEU A 64 -12.77 -26.77 21.08
C LEU A 64 -13.62 -26.65 22.35
N ASN A 65 -13.85 -27.79 23.04
CA ASN A 65 -14.50 -27.94 24.35
C ASN A 65 -14.26 -26.75 25.32
N GLY A 66 -15.06 -25.68 25.21
CA GLY A 66 -15.22 -24.65 26.23
C GLY A 66 -14.14 -23.56 26.38
N THR A 67 -13.08 -23.49 25.55
CA THR A 67 -12.00 -22.49 25.77
C THR A 67 -12.20 -21.14 25.07
N TYR A 68 -13.29 -20.95 24.32
CA TYR A 68 -13.64 -19.66 23.73
C TYR A 68 -14.89 -19.08 24.40
N HIS A 69 -14.68 -18.27 25.43
CA HIS A 69 -15.71 -17.37 25.95
C HIS A 69 -15.73 -16.09 25.12
N SER A 70 -16.78 -15.90 24.33
CA SER A 70 -17.69 -14.75 24.48
C SER A 70 -18.58 -14.61 23.26
N SER A 71 -19.88 -14.68 23.52
CA SER A 71 -20.99 -14.31 22.63
C SER A 71 -21.10 -12.78 22.40
N SER A 72 -19.96 -12.07 22.46
CA SER A 72 -19.84 -10.62 22.22
C SER A 72 -18.35 -10.23 22.30
N GLY A 73 -17.72 -9.92 21.17
CA GLY A 73 -16.32 -9.50 21.15
C GLY A 73 -15.63 -9.66 19.79
N THR A 74 -14.50 -8.95 19.64
CA THR A 74 -13.60 -9.04 18.48
C THR A 74 -12.55 -10.12 18.73
N TYR A 75 -12.29 -10.99 17.76
CA TYR A 75 -11.18 -11.96 17.85
C TYR A 75 -10.43 -12.09 16.53
N TYR A 76 -9.19 -12.56 16.60
CA TYR A 76 -8.27 -12.76 15.48
C TYR A 76 -7.97 -14.25 15.36
N GLU A 77 -8.06 -14.82 14.16
CA GLU A 77 -7.54 -16.17 13.89
C GLU A 77 -6.08 -16.03 13.45
N VAL A 78 -5.17 -16.57 14.25
CA VAL A 78 -3.72 -16.46 14.06
C VAL A 78 -3.06 -17.82 13.87
N ASN A 79 -3.82 -18.91 13.97
CA ASN A 79 -3.28 -20.26 13.79
C ASN A 79 -3.09 -20.54 12.28
N ASN A 80 -1.84 -20.60 11.85
CA ASN A 80 -1.49 -20.84 10.45
C ASN A 80 -2.06 -22.14 9.87
N ASP A 81 -2.14 -23.23 10.65
CA ASP A 81 -2.68 -24.50 10.16
C ASP A 81 -4.18 -24.39 9.86
N ILE A 82 -4.91 -23.64 10.70
CA ILE A 82 -6.34 -23.35 10.51
C ILE A 82 -6.53 -22.45 9.28
N LEU A 83 -5.75 -21.36 9.19
CA LEU A 83 -5.81 -20.44 8.05
C LEU A 83 -5.52 -21.16 6.72
N GLN A 84 -4.48 -22.00 6.69
CA GLN A 84 -4.13 -22.82 5.51
C GLN A 84 -5.21 -23.85 5.19
N SER A 85 -5.88 -24.42 6.21
CA SER A 85 -7.01 -25.33 6.00
C SER A 85 -8.16 -24.64 5.28
N TYR A 86 -8.46 -23.37 5.61
CA TYR A 86 -9.51 -22.60 4.94
C TYR A 86 -9.17 -22.34 3.48
N VAL A 87 -7.94 -21.93 3.18
CA VAL A 87 -7.46 -21.72 1.80
C VAL A 87 -7.56 -23.01 1.01
N SER A 88 -7.04 -24.11 1.56
CA SER A 88 -7.00 -25.41 0.88
C SER A 88 -8.42 -25.94 0.57
N LYS A 89 -9.35 -25.83 1.51
CA LYS A 89 -10.75 -26.24 1.33
C LYS A 89 -11.49 -25.42 0.28
N ALA A 90 -11.09 -24.16 0.08
CA ALA A 90 -11.64 -23.27 -0.93
C ALA A 90 -10.97 -23.44 -2.32
N ASN A 91 -9.97 -24.33 -2.44
CA ASN A 91 -9.08 -24.44 -3.60
C ASN A 91 -8.37 -23.11 -3.94
N GLY A 92 -8.05 -22.30 -2.92
CA GLY A 92 -7.28 -21.08 -3.09
C GLY A 92 -5.78 -21.36 -3.25
N SER A 93 -5.11 -20.49 -3.99
CA SER A 93 -3.66 -20.51 -4.22
C SER A 93 -2.87 -19.51 -3.36
N GLY A 94 -3.57 -18.54 -2.77
CA GLY A 94 -3.01 -17.47 -1.96
C GLY A 94 -2.87 -17.80 -0.47
N THR A 95 -2.79 -16.78 0.38
CA THR A 95 -2.67 -16.93 1.83
C THR A 95 -3.50 -15.89 2.58
N ILE A 96 -4.17 -16.30 3.66
CA ILE A 96 -4.84 -15.36 4.57
C ILE A 96 -3.77 -14.69 5.43
N LYS A 97 -3.73 -13.35 5.44
CA LYS A 97 -2.78 -12.55 6.24
C LYS A 97 -3.39 -11.99 7.51
N ASP A 98 -4.69 -11.73 7.49
CA ASP A 98 -5.43 -11.25 8.64
C ASP A 98 -6.89 -11.71 8.52
N LEU A 99 -7.42 -12.24 9.62
CA LEU A 99 -8.79 -12.72 9.70
C LEU A 99 -9.34 -12.38 11.07
N ARG A 100 -10.24 -11.40 11.09
CA ARG A 100 -10.86 -10.89 12.31
C ARG A 100 -12.34 -11.16 12.26
N PHE A 101 -12.89 -11.39 13.42
CA PHE A 101 -14.30 -11.63 13.61
C PHE A 101 -14.83 -10.71 14.68
N GLU A 102 -16.10 -10.32 14.52
CA GLU A 102 -16.87 -9.61 15.51
C GLU A 102 -18.24 -10.28 15.59
N ASN A 103 -18.63 -10.75 16.77
CA ASN A 103 -19.91 -11.44 16.98
C ASN A 103 -20.13 -12.61 15.99
N ASP A 104 -19.11 -13.47 15.85
CA ASP A 104 -19.10 -14.67 15.01
C ASP A 104 -19.33 -14.45 13.51
N LYS A 105 -19.10 -13.23 13.04
CA LYS A 105 -18.98 -12.88 11.62
C LYS A 105 -17.62 -12.28 11.35
N ILE A 106 -17.11 -12.50 10.15
CA ILE A 106 -15.85 -11.89 9.74
C ILE A 106 -16.06 -10.36 9.71
N SER A 107 -15.24 -9.62 10.44
CA SER A 107 -15.24 -8.16 10.48
C SER A 107 -14.14 -7.55 9.61
N TYR A 108 -13.04 -8.27 9.43
CA TYR A 108 -11.94 -7.89 8.55
C TYR A 108 -11.28 -9.14 7.98
N PHE A 109 -10.94 -9.11 6.70
CA PHE A 109 -10.25 -10.19 6.03
C PHE A 109 -9.26 -9.61 5.02
N ARG A 110 -8.01 -10.08 5.09
CA ARG A 110 -6.95 -9.72 4.15
C ARG A 110 -6.35 -10.99 3.56
N TYR A 111 -6.53 -11.18 2.27
CA TYR A 111 -6.06 -12.33 1.51
C TYR A 111 -4.98 -11.91 0.53
N LYS A 112 -3.77 -12.42 0.70
CA LYS A 112 -2.68 -12.25 -0.28
C LYS A 112 -2.90 -13.26 -1.40
N TYR A 113 -3.36 -12.79 -2.55
CA TYR A 113 -3.58 -13.61 -3.75
C TYR A 113 -2.23 -14.05 -4.35
N ASP A 114 -1.31 -13.10 -4.51
CA ASP A 114 0.08 -13.32 -4.95
C ASP A 114 1.01 -12.32 -4.25
N GLU A 115 2.26 -12.19 -4.70
CA GLU A 115 3.27 -11.32 -4.06
C GLU A 115 2.84 -9.86 -3.93
N THR A 116 2.05 -9.34 -4.86
CA THR A 116 1.69 -7.92 -4.95
C THR A 116 0.21 -7.66 -4.72
N THR A 117 -0.63 -8.68 -4.85
CA THR A 117 -2.08 -8.54 -4.89
C THR A 117 -2.70 -9.03 -3.60
N TYR A 118 -3.42 -8.14 -2.93
CA TYR A 118 -4.23 -8.43 -1.76
C TYR A 118 -5.71 -8.23 -2.08
N VAL A 119 -6.59 -8.97 -1.42
CA VAL A 119 -8.02 -8.73 -1.40
C VAL A 119 -8.42 -8.44 0.04
N LEU A 120 -9.05 -7.30 0.24
CA LEU A 120 -9.51 -6.81 1.53
C LEU A 120 -11.02 -6.89 1.58
N TYR A 121 -11.53 -7.28 2.74
CA TYR A 121 -12.93 -7.14 3.11
C TYR A 121 -13.02 -6.48 4.47
N THR A 122 -13.95 -5.53 4.60
CA THR A 122 -14.32 -4.92 5.88
C THR A 122 -15.82 -5.06 6.08
N LYS A 123 -16.27 -5.25 7.32
CA LYS A 123 -17.70 -5.30 7.62
C LYS A 123 -18.41 -3.97 7.34
N GLU A 124 -17.72 -2.84 7.46
CA GLU A 124 -18.29 -1.52 7.17
C GLU A 124 -18.60 -1.34 5.68
N SER A 125 -17.67 -1.73 4.79
CA SER A 125 -17.90 -1.67 3.34
C SER A 125 -18.77 -2.82 2.84
N ASN A 126 -18.67 -3.99 3.47
CA ASN A 126 -19.25 -5.25 3.02
C ASN A 126 -18.89 -5.59 1.55
N GLU A 127 -17.71 -5.16 1.11
CA GLU A 127 -17.20 -5.32 -0.25
C GLU A 127 -15.79 -5.91 -0.24
N PHE A 128 -15.46 -6.66 -1.30
CA PHE A 128 -14.12 -7.16 -1.56
C PHE A 128 -13.40 -6.20 -2.48
N VAL A 129 -12.29 -5.63 -2.00
CA VAL A 129 -11.48 -4.65 -2.72
C VAL A 129 -10.11 -5.24 -2.96
N ILE A 130 -9.63 -5.19 -4.19
CA ILE A 130 -8.25 -5.55 -4.49
C ILE A 130 -7.34 -4.39 -4.04
N GLU A 131 -6.39 -4.64 -3.15
CA GLU A 131 -5.30 -3.76 -2.78
C GLU A 131 -4.01 -4.30 -3.42
N THR A 132 -3.45 -3.59 -4.39
CA THR A 132 -2.24 -4.05 -5.11
C THR A 132 -0.93 -3.53 -4.51
N ASN A 133 -0.91 -3.10 -3.24
CA ASN A 133 0.30 -2.56 -2.63
C ASN A 133 0.95 -3.54 -1.64
N PRO A 134 2.21 -3.94 -1.89
CA PRO A 134 3.02 -4.63 -0.90
C PRO A 134 3.21 -3.79 0.37
N ASP A 135 3.63 -4.40 1.48
CA ASP A 135 4.02 -3.64 2.65
C ASP A 135 5.25 -2.73 2.37
N LEU A 136 5.48 -1.73 3.23
CA LEU A 136 6.53 -0.73 2.99
C LEU A 136 7.94 -1.33 2.90
N SER A 137 8.21 -2.46 3.57
CA SER A 137 9.51 -3.13 3.50
C SER A 137 9.71 -3.78 2.14
N THR A 138 8.67 -4.46 1.63
CA THR A 138 8.67 -5.03 0.29
C THR A 138 8.77 -3.94 -0.78
N ILE A 139 8.07 -2.81 -0.63
CA ILE A 139 8.17 -1.67 -1.56
C ILE A 139 9.61 -1.12 -1.58
N ALA A 140 10.20 -0.92 -0.40
CA ALA A 140 11.58 -0.44 -0.30
C ALA A 140 12.57 -1.42 -0.94
N GLU A 141 12.41 -2.72 -0.71
CA GLU A 141 13.21 -3.75 -1.35
C GLU A 141 13.06 -3.72 -2.88
N ILE A 142 11.84 -3.64 -3.39
CA ILE A 142 11.57 -3.57 -4.84
C ILE A 142 12.28 -2.37 -5.47
N ILE A 143 12.17 -1.18 -4.88
CA ILE A 143 12.84 0.05 -5.38
C ILE A 143 14.37 -0.11 -5.33
N MET A 144 14.89 -0.82 -4.33
CA MET A 144 16.34 -0.88 -4.09
C MET A 144 17.03 -2.11 -4.68
N THR A 145 16.28 -3.06 -5.26
CA THR A 145 16.82 -4.28 -5.86
C THR A 145 16.48 -4.41 -7.35
N SER A 146 15.44 -3.72 -7.83
CA SER A 146 15.05 -3.76 -9.24
C SER A 146 16.00 -2.95 -10.12
N GLU A 147 16.30 -3.47 -11.31
CA GLU A 147 17.27 -2.88 -12.24
C GLU A 147 16.93 -1.43 -12.61
N GLU A 148 15.68 -1.18 -13.01
CA GLU A 148 15.26 0.14 -13.54
C GLU A 148 15.29 1.24 -12.45
N PRO A 149 14.63 1.10 -11.28
CA PRO A 149 14.75 2.10 -10.21
C PRO A 149 16.19 2.30 -9.73
N MET A 150 16.96 1.23 -9.59
CA MET A 150 18.34 1.32 -9.10
C MET A 150 19.27 2.01 -10.11
N SER A 151 19.03 1.83 -11.41
CA SER A 151 19.71 2.58 -12.47
C SER A 151 19.46 4.09 -12.32
N GLN A 152 18.20 4.50 -12.13
CA GLN A 152 17.83 5.90 -11.91
C GLN A 152 18.48 6.48 -10.65
N ILE A 153 18.51 5.72 -9.55
CA ILE A 153 19.15 6.10 -8.27
C ILE A 153 20.65 6.30 -8.46
N LYS A 154 21.32 5.35 -9.12
CA LYS A 154 22.76 5.43 -9.39
C LYS A 154 23.09 6.64 -10.24
N ASP A 155 22.41 6.82 -11.36
CA ASP A 155 22.66 7.95 -12.27
C ASP A 155 22.47 9.29 -11.57
N TYR A 156 21.43 9.40 -10.74
CA TYR A 156 21.19 10.60 -9.95
C TYR A 156 22.30 10.90 -8.95
N PHE A 157 22.73 9.90 -8.16
CA PHE A 157 23.70 10.09 -7.07
C PHE A 157 25.16 10.03 -7.50
N ASN A 158 25.49 9.48 -8.67
CA ASN A 158 26.87 9.30 -9.14
C ASN A 158 27.69 10.62 -9.18
N THR A 159 27.01 11.75 -9.39
CA THR A 159 27.65 13.08 -9.45
C THR A 159 27.42 13.92 -8.19
N LYS A 160 26.81 13.34 -7.16
CA LYS A 160 26.33 14.06 -5.98
C LYS A 160 27.19 13.79 -4.75
N ALA A 161 27.26 14.78 -3.87
CA ALA A 161 27.95 14.63 -2.60
C ALA A 161 27.09 13.80 -1.62
N VAL A 162 27.77 13.16 -0.66
CA VAL A 162 27.13 12.60 0.53
C VAL A 162 26.22 13.66 1.19
N GLY A 163 25.04 13.25 1.63
CA GLY A 163 23.97 14.11 2.14
C GLY A 163 22.99 14.60 1.07
N SER A 164 23.25 14.33 -0.22
CA SER A 164 22.27 14.63 -1.28
C SER A 164 21.03 13.76 -1.15
N VAL A 165 19.90 14.28 -1.62
CA VAL A 165 18.58 13.64 -1.45
C VAL A 165 17.86 13.45 -2.78
N ALA A 166 17.10 12.37 -2.88
CA ALA A 166 16.07 12.13 -3.87
C ALA A 166 14.75 11.87 -3.13
N ASP A 167 13.61 12.20 -3.72
CA ASP A 167 12.31 12.00 -3.08
C ASP A 167 11.20 11.79 -4.12
N SER A 168 10.08 11.23 -3.65
CA SER A 168 8.92 10.87 -4.47
C SER A 168 8.12 12.06 -4.97
N GLU A 169 8.26 13.24 -4.36
CA GLU A 169 7.43 14.42 -4.65
C GLU A 169 8.14 15.45 -5.53
N ALA A 170 9.43 15.26 -5.79
CA ALA A 170 10.20 16.09 -6.70
C ALA A 170 9.55 16.11 -8.10
N PRO A 171 9.27 17.31 -8.66
CA PRO A 171 8.65 17.43 -9.97
C PRO A 171 9.41 16.70 -11.07
N SER A 172 8.66 16.25 -12.08
CA SER A 172 9.22 15.49 -13.19
C SER A 172 10.21 16.31 -14.02
N LYS A 173 11.06 15.60 -14.77
CA LYS A 173 12.01 16.22 -15.69
C LYS A 173 11.28 17.05 -16.75
N GLU A 174 10.16 16.55 -17.26
CA GLU A 174 9.32 17.21 -18.26
C GLU A 174 8.68 18.49 -17.69
N ALA A 175 8.10 18.39 -16.48
CA ALA A 175 7.44 19.50 -15.82
C ALA A 175 8.39 20.67 -15.49
N THR A 176 9.70 20.39 -15.42
CA THR A 176 10.70 21.38 -15.04
C THR A 176 11.58 21.86 -16.20
N GLY A 177 11.35 21.35 -17.41
CA GLY A 177 12.22 21.60 -18.57
C GLY A 177 13.65 21.08 -18.35
N GLY A 178 13.79 19.96 -17.63
CA GLY A 178 15.08 19.32 -17.34
C GLY A 178 15.87 19.92 -16.18
N LYS A 179 15.33 20.92 -15.46
CA LYS A 179 16.02 21.53 -14.31
C LYS A 179 16.13 20.60 -13.11
N LEU A 180 15.12 19.75 -12.89
CA LEU A 180 15.17 18.66 -11.93
C LEU A 180 15.37 17.34 -12.66
N HIS A 181 16.00 16.37 -12.00
CA HIS A 181 16.28 15.06 -12.59
C HIS A 181 15.00 14.24 -12.84
N GLY A 182 13.95 14.46 -12.05
CA GLY A 182 12.69 13.73 -12.17
C GLY A 182 12.76 12.27 -11.69
N ILE A 183 13.78 11.89 -10.92
CA ILE A 183 13.95 10.52 -10.39
C ILE A 183 12.69 10.00 -9.68
N GLY A 184 12.08 10.80 -8.81
CA GLY A 184 10.85 10.44 -8.10
C GLY A 184 9.71 10.07 -9.05
N SER A 185 9.48 10.91 -10.06
CA SER A 185 8.46 10.67 -11.09
C SER A 185 8.78 9.47 -11.99
N ALA A 186 10.06 9.20 -12.28
CA ALA A 186 10.49 8.07 -13.09
C ALA A 186 10.24 6.74 -12.34
N ILE A 187 10.65 6.68 -11.07
CA ILE A 187 10.42 5.51 -10.21
C ILE A 187 8.91 5.31 -9.98
N SER A 188 8.15 6.39 -9.75
CA SER A 188 6.68 6.31 -9.59
C SER A 188 6.00 5.74 -10.82
N ARG A 189 6.41 6.16 -12.02
CA ARG A 189 5.89 5.61 -13.29
C ARG A 189 6.21 4.13 -13.40
N TRP A 190 7.45 3.73 -13.15
CA TRP A 190 7.85 2.32 -13.18
C TRP A 190 7.08 1.44 -12.18
N LEU A 191 6.86 1.95 -10.96
CA LEU A 191 6.06 1.26 -9.94
C LEU A 191 4.62 1.06 -10.41
N ASN A 192 4.00 2.11 -10.94
CA ASN A 192 2.62 2.04 -11.47
C ASN A 192 2.53 1.09 -12.66
N ASP A 193 3.50 1.13 -13.58
CA ASP A 193 3.60 0.20 -14.72
C ASP A 193 3.81 -1.25 -14.25
N SER A 194 4.37 -1.43 -13.05
CA SER A 194 4.56 -2.72 -12.37
C SER A 194 3.39 -3.12 -11.45
N GLY A 195 2.29 -2.35 -11.45
CA GLY A 195 1.08 -2.62 -10.66
C GLY A 195 1.11 -2.14 -9.21
N ILE A 196 2.18 -1.46 -8.79
CA ILE A 196 2.32 -0.89 -7.44
C ILE A 196 1.87 0.58 -7.50
N ASN A 197 0.82 0.92 -6.76
CA ASN A 197 0.26 2.26 -6.77
C ASN A 197 1.15 3.22 -5.95
N SER A 198 1.88 4.08 -6.66
CA SER A 198 2.80 5.06 -6.07
C SER A 198 2.13 6.16 -5.23
N ASP A 199 0.80 6.28 -5.28
CA ASP A 199 0.03 7.27 -4.51
C ASP A 199 -0.37 6.74 -3.11
N TYR A 200 0.05 5.53 -2.74
CA TYR A 200 -0.15 5.01 -1.38
C TYR A 200 0.97 5.37 -0.41
N PHE A 201 2.12 5.80 -0.92
CA PHE A 201 3.29 6.06 -0.10
C PHE A 201 4.10 7.24 -0.64
N SER A 202 4.87 7.84 0.25
CA SER A 202 5.92 8.76 -0.13
C SER A 202 7.23 8.27 0.43
N TRP A 203 8.31 8.64 -0.25
CA TRP A 203 9.64 8.23 0.16
C TRP A 203 10.67 9.33 -0.07
N LYS A 204 11.76 9.23 0.69
CA LYS A 204 12.96 10.04 0.55
C LYS A 204 14.17 9.13 0.67
N ILE A 205 15.11 9.25 -0.26
CA ILE A 205 16.40 8.57 -0.23
C ILE A 205 17.49 9.58 0.05
N ILE A 206 18.34 9.28 1.02
CA ILE A 206 19.52 10.06 1.37
C ILE A 206 20.76 9.24 1.04
N PHE A 207 21.71 9.85 0.34
CA PHE A 207 23.05 9.28 0.17
C PHE A 207 23.85 9.48 1.46
N GLU A 208 23.91 8.47 2.33
CA GLU A 208 24.45 8.60 3.70
C GLU A 208 25.98 8.60 3.77
N LYS A 209 26.63 7.67 3.07
CA LYS A 209 28.07 7.48 3.20
C LYS A 209 28.67 6.71 2.03
N LYS A 210 29.97 6.94 1.86
CA LYS A 210 30.84 6.20 0.97
C LYS A 210 31.78 5.36 1.85
N GLU A 211 31.53 4.06 1.91
CA GLU A 211 32.32 3.13 2.73
C GLU A 211 33.41 2.45 1.92
N THR A 212 34.54 2.15 2.55
CA THR A 212 35.60 1.33 1.93
C THR A 212 35.30 -0.14 2.24
N ASP A 213 35.12 -0.97 1.21
CA ASP A 213 34.98 -2.42 1.40
C ASP A 213 36.30 -3.13 1.17
N ASN A 214 36.93 -3.55 2.28
CA ASN A 214 38.22 -4.25 2.25
C ASN A 214 38.12 -5.69 1.71
N ARG A 215 36.92 -6.19 1.40
CA ARG A 215 36.70 -7.53 0.82
C ARG A 215 36.66 -7.52 -0.71
N MET A 216 36.60 -6.36 -1.35
CA MET A 216 36.67 -6.27 -2.81
C MET A 216 38.13 -6.14 -3.27
N CYS A 217 38.55 -7.01 -4.19
CA CYS A 217 39.82 -6.86 -4.88
C CYS A 217 39.79 -5.54 -5.66
N GLU A 218 40.73 -4.64 -5.34
CA GLU A 218 40.74 -3.21 -5.67
C GLU A 218 39.81 -2.36 -4.79
N HIS A 219 40.40 -1.32 -4.19
CA HIS A 219 39.84 -0.28 -3.33
C HIS A 219 38.54 0.34 -3.89
N LYS A 220 37.43 -0.40 -3.88
CA LYS A 220 36.13 0.03 -4.37
C LYS A 220 35.29 0.45 -3.19
N PHE A 221 34.84 1.70 -3.27
CA PHE A 221 33.93 2.23 -2.28
C PHE A 221 32.52 1.70 -2.53
N ARG A 222 31.77 1.41 -1.46
CA ARG A 222 30.34 1.15 -1.52
C ARG A 222 29.58 2.41 -1.12
N TYR A 223 28.57 2.74 -1.91
CA TYR A 223 27.63 3.81 -1.57
C TYR A 223 26.50 3.22 -0.74
N VAL A 224 26.17 3.89 0.37
CA VAL A 224 25.05 3.52 1.24
C VAL A 224 23.94 4.56 1.10
N TYR A 225 22.76 4.06 0.77
CA TYR A 225 21.52 4.82 0.66
C TYR A 225 20.61 4.48 1.82
N ALA A 226 20.07 5.50 2.50
CA ALA A 226 18.99 5.33 3.46
C ALA A 226 17.68 5.78 2.81
N MET A 227 16.74 4.85 2.70
CA MET A 227 15.39 5.09 2.26
C MET A 227 14.46 5.25 3.46
N TYR A 228 13.73 6.35 3.45
CA TYR A 228 12.73 6.75 4.42
C TYR A 228 11.38 6.68 3.72
N ILE A 229 10.47 5.81 4.16
CA ILE A 229 9.19 5.57 3.49
C ILE A 229 8.03 5.62 4.49
N CYS A 230 6.93 6.30 4.12
CA CYS A 230 5.70 6.37 4.90
C CYS A 230 4.50 5.81 4.12
N ASN A 231 3.51 5.31 4.84
CA ASN A 231 2.27 4.71 4.31
C ASN A 231 1.20 5.74 3.90
N GLU A 232 1.61 6.95 3.53
CA GLU A 232 0.72 8.00 3.05
C GLU A 232 1.46 8.86 2.04
N LYS A 233 0.77 9.25 0.96
CA LYS A 233 1.26 10.21 -0.03
C LYS A 233 1.25 11.61 0.57
N ILE A 234 2.42 12.22 0.73
CA ILE A 234 2.52 13.55 1.31
C ILE A 234 2.05 14.62 0.34
N THR A 235 1.31 15.59 0.86
CA THR A 235 0.77 16.70 0.07
C THR A 235 1.12 18.05 0.71
N LYS A 236 0.91 19.14 -0.04
CA LYS A 236 1.09 20.50 0.48
C LYS A 236 0.20 20.80 1.69
N ALA A 237 -0.97 20.15 1.80
CA ALA A 237 -1.89 20.32 2.92
C ALA A 237 -1.36 19.70 4.23
N MET A 238 -0.39 18.79 4.14
CA MET A 238 0.17 18.08 5.28
C MET A 238 1.37 18.79 5.92
N VAL A 239 1.78 19.96 5.41
CA VAL A 239 2.92 20.71 5.96
C VAL A 239 2.73 20.97 7.45
N GLY A 240 3.73 20.58 8.25
CA GLY A 240 3.71 20.63 9.70
C GLY A 240 3.18 19.36 10.39
N LYS A 241 2.53 18.44 9.67
CA LYS A 241 2.12 17.12 10.19
C LYS A 241 3.35 16.27 10.48
N GLU A 242 3.31 15.54 11.58
CA GLU A 242 4.27 14.48 11.89
C GLU A 242 3.75 13.14 11.38
N LEU A 243 4.62 12.39 10.71
CA LEU A 243 4.35 11.08 10.16
C LEU A 243 5.33 10.06 10.74
N GLU A 244 4.85 8.83 10.89
CA GLU A 244 5.71 7.67 11.14
C GLU A 244 6.34 7.22 9.81
N VAL A 245 7.66 7.04 9.84
CA VAL A 245 8.47 6.75 8.66
C VAL A 245 9.37 5.57 8.95
N CYS A 246 9.32 4.54 8.12
CA CYS A 246 10.21 3.39 8.22
C CYS A 246 11.54 3.69 7.53
N VAL A 247 12.64 3.23 8.13
CA VAL A 247 14.01 3.43 7.65
C VAL A 247 14.59 2.12 7.14
N TYR A 248 15.11 2.12 5.92
CA TYR A 248 15.77 0.98 5.31
C TYR A 248 17.08 1.43 4.68
N LYS A 249 18.16 0.66 4.89
CA LYS A 249 19.49 0.99 4.36
C LYS A 249 19.95 -0.04 3.34
N PHE A 250 20.51 0.44 2.24
CA PHE A 250 20.90 -0.38 1.10
C PHE A 250 22.23 0.08 0.54
N TYR A 251 22.97 -0.86 -0.04
CA TYR A 251 24.13 -0.53 -0.86
C TYR A 251 23.71 -0.23 -2.30
N ALA A 252 24.55 0.50 -3.03
CA ALA A 252 24.35 0.73 -4.46
C ALA A 252 24.40 -0.55 -5.31
N ASP A 253 24.95 -1.67 -4.82
CA ASP A 253 24.84 -2.96 -5.51
C ASP A 253 23.48 -3.65 -5.30
N GLY A 254 22.54 -3.01 -4.59
CA GLY A 254 21.21 -3.53 -4.30
C GLY A 254 21.20 -4.56 -3.17
N CYS A 255 22.35 -4.88 -2.58
CA CYS A 255 22.41 -5.84 -1.49
C CYS A 255 21.83 -5.24 -0.20
N VAL A 256 20.86 -5.95 0.38
CA VAL A 256 20.29 -5.67 1.71
C VAL A 256 21.22 -6.27 2.77
N TYR A 257 21.64 -5.44 3.73
CA TYR A 257 22.26 -5.93 4.96
C TYR A 257 21.58 -5.23 6.14
N ASN A 258 21.45 -5.93 7.26
CA ASN A 258 21.28 -5.28 8.57
C ASN A 258 22.56 -4.48 8.84
N LEU A 259 22.62 -3.25 8.29
CA LEU A 259 23.79 -2.37 8.37
C LEU A 259 23.97 -1.79 9.77
N ASP A 260 22.88 -1.71 10.52
CA ASP A 260 22.79 -1.31 11.92
C ASP A 260 21.40 -1.66 12.46
N ASP A 261 21.15 -1.34 13.74
CA ASP A 261 19.88 -1.56 14.44
C ASP A 261 18.72 -0.68 13.92
N SER A 262 18.97 0.23 12.96
CA SER A 262 17.94 1.13 12.42
C SER A 262 17.17 0.55 11.24
N PHE A 263 17.59 -0.60 10.71
CA PHE A 263 16.88 -1.28 9.62
C PHE A 263 15.47 -1.72 10.06
N GLY A 264 14.45 -1.25 9.34
CA GLY A 264 13.05 -1.49 9.70
C GLY A 264 12.58 -0.71 10.92
N SER A 265 13.40 0.19 11.47
CA SER A 265 12.98 1.06 12.57
C SER A 265 12.02 2.15 12.08
N THR A 266 11.18 2.64 12.99
CA THR A 266 10.25 3.73 12.73
C THR A 266 10.71 5.00 13.44
N ILE A 267 10.76 6.10 12.69
CA ILE A 267 11.06 7.44 13.22
C ILE A 267 9.90 8.40 12.93
N LYS A 268 9.86 9.52 13.65
CA LYS A 268 8.91 10.60 13.37
C LYS A 268 9.57 11.65 12.48
N CYS A 269 8.92 11.99 11.38
CA CYS A 269 9.37 13.03 10.45
C CYS A 269 8.26 14.07 10.26
N LYS A 270 8.65 15.32 10.02
CA LYS A 270 7.71 16.38 9.65
C LYS A 270 7.60 16.52 8.15
N VAL A 271 6.42 16.83 7.65
CA VAL A 271 6.27 17.28 6.27
C VAL A 271 6.60 18.77 6.20
N ILE A 272 7.52 19.15 5.31
CA ILE A 272 7.89 20.55 5.07
C ILE A 272 7.80 20.87 3.59
N MET A 273 7.80 22.16 3.24
CA MET A 273 8.01 22.60 1.85
C MET A 273 9.51 22.76 1.59
N GLN A 274 9.99 22.14 0.51
CA GLN A 274 11.33 22.36 -0.02
C GLN A 274 11.26 23.13 -1.33
N THR A 275 12.23 24.01 -1.57
CA THR A 275 12.42 24.67 -2.86
C THR A 275 13.75 24.26 -3.49
N THR A 276 13.69 23.64 -4.67
CA THR A 276 14.86 23.20 -5.42
C THR A 276 14.79 23.77 -6.83
N GLN A 277 15.81 24.49 -7.28
CA GLN A 277 15.88 25.08 -8.63
C GLN A 277 14.63 25.91 -9.03
N GLY A 278 14.00 26.58 -8.05
CA GLY A 278 12.79 27.39 -8.24
C GLY A 278 11.47 26.64 -8.19
N TYR A 279 11.47 25.34 -7.89
CA TYR A 279 10.26 24.53 -7.74
C TYR A 279 10.03 24.16 -6.28
N THR A 280 8.80 24.39 -5.80
CA THR A 280 8.42 24.22 -4.39
C THR A 280 7.41 23.08 -4.22
N TYR A 281 7.78 22.08 -3.44
CA TYR A 281 7.03 20.82 -3.25
C TYR A 281 7.19 20.27 -1.82
N PRO A 282 6.26 19.43 -1.33
CA PRO A 282 6.36 18.85 0.01
C PRO A 282 7.46 17.78 0.07
N ILE A 283 8.13 17.64 1.21
CA ILE A 283 9.14 16.59 1.45
C ILE A 283 9.13 16.17 2.93
N LEU A 284 9.58 14.94 3.21
CA LEU A 284 9.91 14.47 4.55
C LEU A 284 11.17 15.16 5.11
N GLN A 285 11.03 15.87 6.22
CA GLN A 285 12.12 16.36 7.04
C GLN A 285 12.55 15.24 8.01
N ILE A 286 13.72 14.67 7.73
CA ILE A 286 14.36 13.68 8.59
C ILE A 286 15.02 14.42 9.77
N PRO A 287 14.88 13.93 11.01
CA PRO A 287 15.48 14.53 12.20
C PRO A 287 17.02 14.56 12.18
#